data_AF-A0AA37W1N1-F1
#
_entry.id   AF-A0AA37W1N1-F1
#
_cell.length_a   1.000
_cell.length_b   1.000
_cell.length_c   1.000
_cell.angle_alpha   90.00
_cell.angle_beta   90.00
_cell.angle_gamma   90.00
#
_symmetry.space_group_name_H-M   'P 1'
#
loop_
_entity.id
_entity.type
_entity.pdbx_description
1 polymer ?
#
loop_
_entity_poly.entity_id
_entity_poly.type
_entity_poly.pdbx_seq_one_letter_code
_entity_poly.pdbx_strand_id
1 'polypeptide(L)'
;MHQLVDEALRQLNRVILDKPREIQLALACVLARGHLLLNDLPGVGKSTLAQALADTLGLSHQRVQFTSDMLPADLVGVSIFDQQTQQFVFHPGPVFNQVVLADEINRASPKTQSALLEAMAENQVSMDGNTYGLPTPFFVIASQNPMDQAGTFPLPESQLDRFMVRLSLGYPNPQAELTMLAQSDSGANTRSQQAMDVQQLVELQALVDRIQVSEPVLRYIVALANASRNNQSCYPLSPRASKALLACTKAWAFIQQREFATADDVQAVFEAVAQHRLTGLQPQTQANSAINLLSKVDPLQ
;
A
#
# COMPACT_ATOMS: atom_id res chain seq x y z
N MET A 1 22.28 5.58 5.34
CA MET A 1 20.91 5.55 4.77
C MET A 1 20.58 4.24 4.07
N HIS A 2 21.31 3.79 3.03
CA HIS A 2 21.05 2.45 2.44
C HIS A 2 21.17 1.29 3.44
N GLN A 3 22.09 1.37 4.42
CA GLN A 3 22.17 0.37 5.51
C GLN A 3 20.87 0.24 6.33
N LEU A 4 20.10 1.32 6.49
CA LEU A 4 18.81 1.27 7.19
C LEU A 4 17.75 0.53 6.35
N VAL A 5 17.79 0.71 5.03
CA VAL A 5 16.93 -0.02 4.08
C VAL A 5 17.27 -1.51 4.09
N ASP A 6 18.56 -1.86 4.03
CA ASP A 6 19.01 -3.25 4.08
C ASP A 6 18.64 -3.94 5.41
N GLU A 7 18.77 -3.22 6.53
CA GLU A 7 18.35 -3.72 7.84
C GLU A 7 16.83 -3.90 7.90
N ALA A 8 16.05 -2.94 7.43
CA ALA A 8 14.60 -3.05 7.37
C ALA A 8 14.16 -4.26 6.51
N LEU A 9 14.75 -4.43 5.33
CA LEU A 9 14.48 -5.60 4.48
C LEU A 9 14.87 -6.90 5.17
N ARG A 10 16.01 -6.96 5.86
CA ARG A 10 16.45 -8.15 6.60
C ARG A 10 15.45 -8.52 7.70
N GLN A 11 14.98 -7.54 8.45
CA GLN A 11 13.99 -7.76 9.52
C GLN A 11 12.65 -8.22 8.94
N LEU A 12 12.15 -7.56 7.90
CA LEU A 12 10.90 -7.95 7.24
C LEU A 12 10.97 -9.38 6.66
N ASN A 13 12.08 -9.76 6.02
CA ASN A 13 12.29 -11.12 5.49
C ASN A 13 12.42 -12.20 6.57
N ARG A 14 12.73 -11.82 7.81
CA ARG A 14 12.74 -12.75 8.95
C ARG A 14 11.32 -13.05 9.43
N VAL A 15 10.41 -12.08 9.32
CA VAL A 15 9.02 -12.21 9.77
C VAL A 15 8.15 -12.82 8.66
N ILE A 16 8.30 -12.34 7.43
CA ILE A 16 7.56 -12.83 6.26
C ILE A 16 8.51 -13.67 5.42
N LEU A 17 8.37 -14.98 5.54
CA LEU A 17 9.24 -15.95 4.85
C LEU A 17 8.83 -16.11 3.38
N ASP A 18 9.81 -16.37 2.52
CA ASP A 18 9.61 -16.74 1.11
C ASP A 18 8.91 -15.67 0.25
N LYS A 19 8.99 -14.40 0.64
CA LYS A 19 8.36 -13.27 -0.09
C LYS A 19 9.27 -12.04 -0.27
N PRO A 20 10.54 -12.19 -0.68
CA PRO A 20 11.48 -11.07 -0.73
C PRO A 20 11.04 -9.97 -1.72
N ARG A 21 10.39 -10.35 -2.83
CA ARG A 21 9.92 -9.40 -3.84
C ARG A 21 8.75 -8.56 -3.33
N GLU A 22 7.77 -9.20 -2.71
CA GLU A 22 6.58 -8.54 -2.14
C GLU A 22 7.00 -7.59 -1.01
N ILE A 23 7.98 -7.99 -0.19
CA ILE A 23 8.55 -7.14 0.87
C ILE A 23 9.24 -5.91 0.27
N GLN A 24 10.05 -6.08 -0.79
CA GLN A 24 10.68 -4.95 -1.48
C GLN A 24 9.65 -4.01 -2.10
N LEU A 25 8.59 -4.54 -2.72
CA LEU A 25 7.49 -3.73 -3.28
C LEU A 25 6.70 -3.00 -2.20
N ALA A 26 6.45 -3.64 -1.05
CA ALA A 26 5.78 -3.00 0.09
C ALA A 26 6.63 -1.87 0.67
N LEU A 27 7.94 -2.09 0.84
CA LEU A 27 8.86 -1.04 1.29
C LEU A 27 8.97 0.09 0.25
N ALA A 28 9.04 -0.24 -1.04
CA ALA A 28 9.03 0.74 -2.12
C ALA A 28 7.77 1.61 -2.07
N CYS A 29 6.61 1.01 -1.80
CA CYS A 29 5.34 1.73 -1.63
C CYS A 29 5.41 2.75 -0.48
N VAL A 30 5.93 2.35 0.68
CA VAL A 30 6.09 3.25 1.85
C VAL A 30 7.09 4.37 1.56
N LEU A 31 8.22 4.05 0.94
CA LEU A 31 9.24 5.03 0.55
C LEU A 31 8.74 6.01 -0.53
N ALA A 32 7.83 5.56 -1.39
CA ALA A 32 7.16 6.38 -2.39
C ALA A 32 5.95 7.17 -1.85
N ARG A 33 5.63 7.06 -0.55
CA ARG A 33 4.46 7.68 0.10
C ARG A 33 3.12 7.22 -0.52
N GLY A 34 3.06 5.97 -0.97
CA GLY A 34 1.86 5.34 -1.50
C GLY A 34 1.11 4.54 -0.45
N HIS A 35 -0.10 4.07 -0.79
CA HIS A 35 -0.88 3.12 0.02
C HIS A 35 -0.88 1.72 -0.62
N LEU A 36 -0.97 0.69 0.21
CA LEU A 36 -0.88 -0.71 -0.19
C LEU A 36 -2.24 -1.40 -0.11
N LEU A 37 -2.59 -2.14 -1.17
CA LEU A 37 -3.76 -3.02 -1.22
C LEU A 37 -3.30 -4.49 -1.23
N LEU A 38 -3.72 -5.27 -0.25
CA LEU A 38 -3.45 -6.70 -0.15
C LEU A 38 -4.69 -7.48 -0.61
N ASN A 39 -4.56 -8.21 -1.71
CA ASN A 39 -5.64 -8.99 -2.29
C ASN A 39 -5.32 -10.49 -2.19
N ASP A 40 -5.67 -11.11 -1.06
CA ASP A 40 -5.39 -12.51 -0.78
C ASP A 40 -6.48 -13.19 0.04
N LEU A 41 -6.39 -14.53 0.09
CA LEU A 41 -7.11 -15.38 1.03
C LEU A 41 -6.81 -15.04 2.51
N PRO A 42 -7.74 -15.32 3.44
CA PRO A 42 -7.48 -15.22 4.87
C PRO A 42 -6.27 -16.07 5.30
N GLY A 43 -5.53 -15.62 6.31
CA GLY A 43 -4.47 -16.42 6.94
C GLY A 43 -3.08 -16.37 6.28
N VAL A 44 -2.88 -15.67 5.16
CA VAL A 44 -1.58 -15.62 4.46
C VAL A 44 -0.58 -14.59 5.00
N GLY A 45 -0.74 -14.13 6.25
CA GLY A 45 0.22 -13.20 6.87
C GLY A 45 0.05 -11.72 6.52
N LYS A 46 -1.10 -11.29 5.97
CA LYS A 46 -1.40 -9.88 5.66
C LYS A 46 -1.23 -8.95 6.88
N SER A 47 -1.87 -9.30 8.00
CA SER A 47 -1.75 -8.53 9.24
C SER A 47 -0.33 -8.59 9.81
N THR A 48 0.37 -9.72 9.63
CA THR A 48 1.77 -9.88 10.02
C THR A 48 2.68 -8.94 9.24
N LEU A 49 2.48 -8.80 7.92
CA LEU A 49 3.26 -7.86 7.10
C LEU A 49 3.02 -6.41 7.55
N ALA A 50 1.76 -6.04 7.79
CA ALA A 50 1.41 -4.70 8.23
C ALA A 50 2.05 -4.34 9.58
N GLN A 51 1.96 -5.26 10.54
CA GLN A 51 2.59 -5.12 11.84
C GLN A 51 4.12 -5.03 11.73
N ALA A 52 4.72 -5.94 10.94
CA ALA A 52 6.16 -5.96 10.75
C ALA A 52 6.67 -4.67 10.10
N LEU A 53 5.96 -4.11 9.12
CA LEU A 53 6.30 -2.81 8.52
C LEU A 53 6.26 -1.70 9.54
N ALA A 54 5.19 -1.60 10.34
CA ALA A 54 5.06 -0.56 11.35
C ALA A 54 6.18 -0.65 12.41
N ASP A 55 6.42 -1.85 12.95
CA ASP A 55 7.44 -2.07 13.98
C ASP A 55 8.86 -1.81 13.44
N THR A 56 9.16 -2.30 12.23
CA THR A 56 10.47 -2.09 11.57
C THR A 56 10.79 -0.63 11.33
N LEU A 57 9.76 0.15 10.96
CA LEU A 57 9.91 1.56 10.58
C LEU A 57 9.65 2.52 11.75
N GLY A 58 9.40 2.00 12.95
CA GLY A 58 9.15 2.82 14.15
C GLY A 58 7.85 3.62 14.08
N LEU A 59 6.83 3.10 13.40
CA LEU A 59 5.57 3.80 13.16
C LEU A 59 4.48 3.38 14.16
N SER A 60 3.69 4.36 14.62
CA SER A 60 2.43 4.05 15.31
C SER A 60 1.49 3.35 14.33
N HIS A 61 0.77 2.33 14.82
CA HIS A 61 -0.13 1.57 13.98
C HIS A 61 -1.42 1.23 14.69
N GLN A 62 -2.49 1.16 13.91
CA GLN A 62 -3.79 0.72 14.39
C GLN A 62 -4.42 -0.22 13.38
N ARG A 63 -4.88 -1.38 13.88
CA ARG A 63 -5.68 -2.32 13.11
C ARG A 63 -7.16 -1.96 13.23
N VAL A 64 -7.83 -1.89 12.10
CA VAL A 64 -9.26 -1.60 11.98
C VAL A 64 -9.90 -2.72 11.16
N GLN A 65 -10.82 -3.44 11.79
CA GLN A 65 -11.62 -4.44 11.10
C GLN A 65 -12.88 -3.76 10.55
N PHE A 66 -13.03 -3.73 9.23
CA PHE A 66 -14.20 -3.12 8.60
C PHE A 66 -15.39 -4.08 8.71
N THR A 67 -16.51 -3.54 9.18
CA THR A 67 -17.78 -4.26 9.34
C THR A 67 -18.92 -3.47 8.72
N SER A 68 -20.05 -4.13 8.43
CA SER A 68 -21.18 -3.53 7.73
C SER A 68 -21.87 -2.40 8.52
N ASP A 69 -21.73 -2.43 9.84
CA ASP A 69 -22.28 -1.47 10.80
C ASP A 69 -21.30 -0.33 11.16
N MET A 70 -20.04 -0.42 10.73
CA MET A 70 -19.03 0.60 11.02
C MET A 70 -19.42 1.95 10.41
N LEU A 71 -19.38 3.00 11.23
CA LEU A 71 -19.66 4.37 10.83
C LEU A 71 -18.37 5.09 10.42
N PRO A 72 -18.44 6.11 9.55
CA PRO A 72 -17.29 6.99 9.26
C PRO A 72 -16.63 7.57 10.51
N ALA A 73 -17.44 7.87 11.54
CA ALA A 73 -16.98 8.42 12.81
C ALA A 73 -16.11 7.43 13.61
N ASP A 74 -16.32 6.11 13.47
CA ASP A 74 -15.47 5.11 14.12
C ASP A 74 -14.04 5.08 13.56
N LEU A 75 -13.87 5.61 12.33
CA LEU A 75 -12.59 5.67 11.64
C LEU A 75 -11.90 7.03 11.85
N VAL A 76 -12.66 8.10 11.67
CA VAL A 76 -12.17 9.48 11.73
C VAL A 76 -12.04 9.96 13.18
N GLY A 77 -12.95 9.53 14.05
CA GLY A 77 -13.09 10.03 15.41
C GLY A 77 -14.41 10.79 15.59
N VAL A 78 -14.61 11.26 16.82
CA VAL A 78 -15.85 11.89 17.27
C VAL A 78 -15.57 13.12 18.13
N SER A 79 -16.44 14.10 18.06
CA SER A 79 -16.45 15.23 19.00
C SER A 79 -17.40 14.91 20.17
N ILE A 80 -16.87 14.82 21.38
CA ILE A 80 -17.66 14.53 22.59
C ILE A 80 -17.77 15.82 23.42
N PHE A 81 -18.97 16.16 23.86
CA PHE A 81 -19.17 17.31 24.74
C PHE A 81 -18.64 17.00 26.14
N ASP A 82 -17.61 17.73 26.55
CA ASP A 82 -17.04 17.68 27.89
C ASP A 82 -17.81 18.65 28.80
N GLN A 83 -18.46 18.09 29.82
CA GLN A 83 -19.27 18.86 30.77
C GLN A 83 -18.45 19.78 31.68
N GLN A 84 -17.16 19.48 31.93
CA GLN A 84 -16.29 20.28 32.77
C GLN A 84 -15.81 21.52 32.05
N THR A 85 -15.40 21.37 30.79
CA THR A 85 -14.91 22.47 29.95
C THR A 85 -16.03 23.19 29.19
N GLN A 86 -17.23 22.61 29.15
CA GLN A 86 -18.38 23.04 28.34
C GLN A 86 -18.03 23.19 26.85
N GLN A 87 -17.14 22.32 26.37
CA GLN A 87 -16.63 22.34 24.99
C GLN A 87 -16.74 20.97 24.35
N PHE A 88 -16.86 20.94 23.02
CA PHE A 88 -16.71 19.72 22.26
C PHE A 88 -15.22 19.41 22.13
N VAL A 89 -14.80 18.28 22.69
CA VAL A 89 -13.42 17.78 22.61
C VAL A 89 -13.35 16.71 21.53
N PHE A 90 -12.42 16.88 20.60
CA PHE A 90 -12.20 15.92 19.54
C PHE A 90 -11.41 14.71 20.06
N HIS A 91 -11.98 13.52 19.87
CA HIS A 91 -11.33 12.25 20.12
C HIS A 91 -10.91 11.62 18.78
N PRO A 92 -9.59 11.57 18.49
CA PRO A 92 -9.11 11.08 17.21
C PRO A 92 -9.39 9.60 17.02
N GLY A 93 -9.86 9.24 15.83
CA GLY A 93 -10.07 7.86 15.43
C GLY A 93 -8.78 7.16 14.98
N PRO A 94 -8.88 5.89 14.56
CA PRO A 94 -7.76 5.09 14.09
C PRO A 94 -6.88 5.72 13.02
N VAL A 95 -7.42 6.58 12.14
CA VAL A 95 -6.65 7.23 11.06
C VAL A 95 -5.57 8.18 11.54
N PHE A 96 -5.58 8.56 12.82
CA PHE A 96 -4.52 9.37 13.42
C PHE A 96 -3.27 8.57 13.83
N ASN A 97 -3.15 7.32 13.36
CA ASN A 97 -1.92 6.53 13.43
C ASN A 97 -1.16 6.59 12.11
N GLN A 98 0.16 6.44 12.17
CA GLN A 98 1.02 6.50 10.98
C GLN A 98 0.78 5.32 10.03
N VAL A 99 0.41 4.15 10.56
CA VAL A 99 -0.01 2.98 9.78
C VAL A 99 -1.42 2.56 10.16
N VAL A 100 -2.33 2.52 9.20
CA VAL A 100 -3.67 1.98 9.38
C VAL A 100 -3.79 0.68 8.60
N LEU A 101 -3.98 -0.43 9.32
CA LEU A 101 -4.37 -1.71 8.72
C LEU A 101 -5.89 -1.77 8.62
N ALA A 102 -6.42 -1.51 7.43
CA ALA A 102 -7.84 -1.54 7.12
C ALA A 102 -8.23 -2.93 6.59
N ASP A 103 -8.55 -3.85 7.49
CA ASP A 103 -8.90 -5.21 7.13
C ASP A 103 -10.33 -5.31 6.58
N GLU A 104 -10.48 -6.01 5.47
CA GLU A 104 -11.77 -6.27 4.80
C GLU A 104 -12.55 -4.99 4.46
N ILE A 105 -11.87 -3.99 3.88
CA ILE A 105 -12.43 -2.67 3.56
C ILE A 105 -13.76 -2.76 2.78
N ASN A 106 -13.89 -3.80 1.95
CA ASN A 106 -15.10 -4.07 1.17
C ASN A 106 -16.28 -4.60 2.00
N ARG A 107 -16.20 -4.79 3.32
CA ARG A 107 -17.35 -5.13 4.16
C ARG A 107 -18.10 -3.93 4.71
N ALA A 108 -17.46 -2.76 4.78
CA ALA A 108 -18.11 -1.56 5.26
C ALA A 108 -18.94 -0.88 4.17
N SER A 109 -19.87 -0.03 4.60
CA SER A 109 -20.69 0.76 3.69
C SER A 109 -19.84 1.65 2.77
N PRO A 110 -20.33 2.00 1.56
CA PRO A 110 -19.62 2.93 0.66
C PRO A 110 -19.28 4.27 1.31
N LYS A 111 -20.07 4.74 2.29
CA LYS A 111 -19.80 5.98 3.03
C LYS A 111 -18.57 5.83 3.93
N THR A 112 -18.47 4.73 4.67
CA THR A 112 -17.32 4.42 5.54
C THR A 112 -16.04 4.19 4.74
N GLN A 113 -16.14 3.49 3.61
CA GLN A 113 -15.03 3.35 2.65
C GLN A 113 -14.55 4.72 2.15
N SER A 114 -15.49 5.59 1.77
CA SER A 114 -15.17 6.93 1.26
C SER A 114 -14.43 7.78 2.29
N ALA A 115 -14.79 7.68 3.58
CA ALA A 115 -14.10 8.40 4.65
C ALA A 115 -12.62 8.02 4.76
N LEU A 116 -12.28 6.73 4.68
CA LEU A 116 -10.86 6.30 4.65
C LEU A 116 -10.13 6.83 3.42
N LEU A 117 -10.77 6.73 2.25
CA LEU A 117 -10.17 7.08 0.96
C LEU A 117 -10.01 8.59 0.78
N GLU A 118 -10.86 9.39 1.42
CA GLU A 118 -10.72 10.84 1.52
C GLU A 118 -9.55 11.20 2.44
N ALA A 119 -9.45 10.57 3.61
CA ALA A 119 -8.30 10.72 4.51
C ALA A 119 -6.97 10.38 3.82
N MET A 120 -6.94 9.31 3.00
CA MET A 120 -5.79 8.94 2.17
C MET A 120 -5.45 9.99 1.10
N ALA A 121 -6.45 10.58 0.46
CA ALA A 121 -6.24 11.52 -0.63
C ALA A 121 -5.77 12.89 -0.13
N GLU A 122 -6.37 13.35 0.96
CA GLU A 122 -6.18 14.72 1.48
C GLU A 122 -5.14 14.80 2.61
N ASN A 123 -4.75 13.66 3.21
CA ASN A 123 -3.89 13.59 4.42
C ASN A 123 -4.41 14.45 5.59
N GLN A 124 -5.72 14.65 5.64
CA GLN A 124 -6.42 15.39 6.68
C GLN A 124 -7.86 14.91 6.74
N VAL A 125 -8.54 15.20 7.85
CA VAL A 125 -9.98 14.98 7.96
C VAL A 125 -10.67 16.24 8.47
N SER A 126 -11.84 16.54 7.90
CA SER A 126 -12.67 17.67 8.33
C SER A 126 -13.90 17.18 9.08
N MET A 127 -14.15 17.73 10.27
CA MET A 127 -15.30 17.42 11.10
C MET A 127 -15.73 18.66 11.88
N ASP A 128 -17.04 18.90 11.94
CA ASP A 128 -17.66 20.02 12.67
C ASP A 128 -17.04 21.39 12.31
N GLY A 129 -16.65 21.58 11.04
CA GLY A 129 -16.02 22.80 10.54
C GLY A 129 -14.53 22.97 10.86
N ASN A 130 -13.93 22.01 11.56
CA ASN A 130 -12.50 21.98 11.87
C ASN A 130 -11.77 20.95 11.01
N THR A 131 -10.56 21.27 10.56
CA THR A 131 -9.70 20.37 9.79
C THR A 131 -8.53 19.89 10.65
N TYR A 132 -8.35 18.58 10.71
CA TYR A 132 -7.31 17.91 11.49
C TYR A 132 -6.35 17.22 10.52
N GLY A 133 -5.07 17.60 10.55
CA GLY A 133 -4.03 16.95 9.76
C GLY A 133 -3.72 15.54 10.28
N LEU A 134 -3.51 14.60 9.38
CA LEU A 134 -3.05 13.24 9.72
C LEU A 134 -1.55 13.24 10.06
N PRO A 135 -1.07 12.26 10.85
CA PRO A 135 0.35 12.15 11.15
C PRO A 135 1.18 11.98 9.87
N THR A 136 2.41 12.50 9.86
CA THR A 136 3.35 12.28 8.77
C THR A 136 4.48 11.36 9.24
N PRO A 137 4.80 10.27 8.53
CA PRO A 137 4.09 9.73 7.36
C PRO A 137 2.73 9.10 7.71
N PHE A 138 1.81 9.08 6.75
CA PHE A 138 0.52 8.39 6.82
C PHE A 138 0.46 7.29 5.76
N PHE A 139 0.28 6.05 6.20
CA PHE A 139 0.27 4.86 5.35
C PHE A 139 -0.95 4.01 5.66
N VAL A 140 -1.57 3.47 4.60
CA VAL A 140 -2.74 2.61 4.72
C VAL A 140 -2.43 1.31 4.02
N ILE A 141 -2.65 0.21 4.73
CA ILE A 141 -2.62 -1.15 4.20
C ILE A 141 -4.06 -1.65 4.27
N ALA A 142 -4.72 -1.77 3.12
CA ALA A 142 -6.07 -2.28 3.06
C ALA A 142 -6.08 -3.74 2.59
N SER A 143 -7.00 -4.55 3.09
CA SER A 143 -7.28 -5.88 2.55
C SER A 143 -8.72 -5.98 2.06
N GLN A 144 -8.96 -6.81 1.05
CA GLN A 144 -10.31 -7.09 0.54
C GLN A 144 -10.64 -8.57 0.71
N ASN A 145 -11.91 -8.84 1.01
CA ASN A 145 -12.48 -10.18 0.92
C ASN A 145 -12.90 -10.51 -0.52
N PRO A 146 -12.93 -11.81 -0.89
CA PRO A 146 -13.50 -12.25 -2.16
C PRO A 146 -14.93 -11.74 -2.35
N MET A 147 -15.25 -11.33 -3.58
CA MET A 147 -16.54 -10.72 -3.94
C MET A 147 -17.74 -11.68 -3.78
N ASP A 148 -17.48 -12.99 -3.77
CA ASP A 148 -18.54 -14.00 -3.65
C ASP A 148 -19.10 -14.11 -2.22
N GLN A 149 -18.51 -13.41 -1.25
CA GLN A 149 -19.00 -13.37 0.13
C GLN A 149 -20.15 -12.36 0.29
N ALA A 150 -21.24 -12.81 0.93
CA ALA A 150 -22.38 -11.96 1.24
C ALA A 150 -21.98 -10.78 2.14
N GLY A 151 -22.58 -9.60 1.89
CA GLY A 151 -22.31 -8.40 2.67
C GLY A 151 -21.02 -7.66 2.27
N THR A 152 -20.57 -7.83 1.03
CA THR A 152 -19.44 -7.08 0.48
C THR A 152 -19.91 -6.01 -0.51
N PHE A 153 -19.26 -4.84 -0.45
CA PHE A 153 -19.41 -3.69 -1.33
C PHE A 153 -18.09 -3.49 -2.09
N PRO A 154 -18.04 -3.78 -3.41
CA PRO A 154 -16.82 -3.62 -4.18
C PRO A 154 -16.35 -2.16 -4.19
N LEU A 155 -15.04 -1.96 -4.09
CA LEU A 155 -14.46 -0.64 -4.30
C LEU A 155 -14.59 -0.27 -5.80
N PRO A 156 -15.20 0.86 -6.15
CA PRO A 156 -15.16 1.41 -7.50
C PRO A 156 -13.72 1.58 -8.00
N GLU A 157 -13.53 1.54 -9.32
CA GLU A 157 -12.22 1.73 -9.96
C GLU A 157 -11.54 3.03 -9.51
N SER A 158 -12.30 4.13 -9.41
CA SER A 158 -11.80 5.43 -8.95
C SER A 158 -11.29 5.42 -7.50
N GLN A 159 -11.77 4.48 -6.68
CA GLN A 159 -11.31 4.24 -5.32
C GLN A 159 -10.08 3.35 -5.28
N LEU A 160 -10.06 2.26 -6.06
CA LEU A 160 -8.90 1.38 -6.22
C LEU A 160 -7.67 2.14 -6.73
N ASP A 161 -7.86 3.10 -7.64
CA ASP A 161 -6.77 3.92 -8.20
C ASP A 161 -6.01 4.74 -7.15
N ARG A 162 -6.57 4.94 -5.95
CA ARG A 162 -5.90 5.62 -4.82
C ARG A 162 -4.83 4.74 -4.15
N PHE A 163 -4.89 3.42 -4.30
CA PHE A 163 -3.83 2.53 -3.84
C PHE A 163 -2.69 2.53 -4.86
N MET A 164 -1.47 2.77 -4.40
CA MET A 164 -0.29 2.82 -5.27
C MET A 164 0.05 1.42 -5.78
N VAL A 165 0.15 0.48 -4.84
CA VAL A 165 0.59 -0.90 -5.08
C VAL A 165 -0.49 -1.86 -4.63
N ARG A 166 -0.75 -2.89 -5.45
CA ARG A 166 -1.51 -4.08 -5.07
C ARG A 166 -0.56 -5.28 -5.01
N LEU A 167 -0.58 -6.02 -3.91
CA LEU A 167 0.18 -7.25 -3.74
C LEU A 167 -0.73 -8.44 -3.41
N SER A 168 -0.21 -9.63 -3.73
CA SER A 168 -0.72 -10.91 -3.27
C SER A 168 0.47 -11.68 -2.69
N LEU A 169 0.37 -12.07 -1.42
CA LEU A 169 1.37 -12.87 -0.72
C LEU A 169 1.23 -14.35 -1.10
N GLY A 170 0.00 -14.84 -1.26
CA GLY A 170 -0.26 -16.27 -1.42
C GLY A 170 0.27 -17.13 -0.26
N TYR A 171 0.15 -18.45 -0.40
CA TYR A 171 0.70 -19.36 0.61
C TYR A 171 2.24 -19.36 0.58
N PRO A 172 2.91 -19.55 1.74
CA PRO A 172 4.34 -19.83 1.78
C PRO A 172 4.63 -21.17 1.11
N ASN A 173 5.84 -21.34 0.58
CA ASN A 173 6.27 -22.67 0.16
C ASN A 173 6.36 -23.65 1.36
N PRO A 174 6.39 -24.98 1.13
CA PRO A 174 6.41 -25.96 2.22
C PRO A 174 7.57 -25.81 3.20
N GLN A 175 8.75 -25.33 2.77
CA GLN A 175 9.90 -25.13 3.66
C GLN A 175 9.71 -23.92 4.58
N ALA A 176 9.15 -22.84 4.05
CA ALA A 176 8.77 -21.68 4.83
C ALA A 176 7.64 -22.03 5.81
N GLU A 177 6.66 -22.83 5.40
CA GLU A 177 5.59 -23.31 6.28
C GLU A 177 6.12 -24.18 7.42
N LEU A 178 7.03 -25.13 7.12
CA LEU A 178 7.73 -25.91 8.15
C LEU A 178 8.50 -25.03 9.14
N THR A 179 9.16 -23.98 8.63
CA THR A 179 9.89 -23.02 9.47
C THR A 179 8.93 -22.24 10.38
N MET A 180 7.77 -21.82 9.87
CA MET A 180 6.73 -21.16 10.68
C MET A 180 6.23 -22.08 11.80
N LEU A 181 5.96 -23.35 11.50
CA LEU A 181 5.54 -24.34 12.49
C LEU A 181 6.60 -24.52 13.59
N ALA A 182 7.88 -24.64 13.21
CA ALA A 182 8.98 -24.80 14.17
C ALA A 182 9.22 -23.55 15.04
N GLN A 183 9.03 -22.34 14.49
CA GLN A 183 9.17 -21.09 15.23
C GLN A 183 8.02 -20.86 16.22
N SER A 184 6.82 -21.35 15.92
CA SER A 184 5.63 -21.22 16.77
C SER A 184 5.81 -21.90 18.13
N ASP A 185 6.52 -23.03 18.17
CA ASP A 185 6.81 -23.78 19.41
C ASP A 185 7.92 -23.17 20.27
N SER A 186 8.75 -22.30 19.70
CA SER A 186 10.01 -21.87 20.34
C SER A 186 9.89 -20.62 21.22
N GLY A 187 8.72 -19.97 21.27
CA GLY A 187 8.54 -18.69 21.98
C GLY A 187 9.49 -17.57 21.51
N ALA A 188 10.18 -17.77 20.39
CA ALA A 188 11.17 -16.84 19.86
C ALA A 188 10.43 -15.61 19.34
N ASN A 189 10.78 -14.43 19.86
CA ASN A 189 10.28 -13.14 19.39
C ASN A 189 10.50 -13.01 17.87
N THR A 190 9.48 -13.36 17.08
CA THR A 190 9.32 -13.04 15.65
C THR A 190 8.86 -11.60 15.46
N ARG A 191 8.81 -10.80 16.54
CA ARG A 191 8.56 -9.37 16.46
C ARG A 191 9.70 -8.71 15.72
N SER A 192 9.35 -7.90 14.73
CA SER A 192 10.34 -7.04 14.09
C SER A 192 10.92 -6.10 15.14
N GLN A 193 12.23 -5.91 15.09
CA GLN A 193 12.86 -4.85 15.88
C GLN A 193 12.71 -3.53 15.12
N GLN A 194 12.96 -2.41 15.76
CA GLN A 194 12.95 -1.14 15.05
C GLN A 194 14.28 -1.00 14.29
N ALA A 195 14.23 -0.93 12.95
CA ALA A 195 15.40 -0.67 12.11
C ALA A 195 15.70 0.83 11.97
N MET A 196 14.66 1.66 11.99
CA MET A 196 14.77 3.11 11.87
C MET A 196 13.65 3.84 12.63
N ASP A 197 13.83 5.14 12.84
CA ASP A 197 12.78 6.02 13.37
C ASP A 197 12.04 6.79 12.26
N VAL A 198 11.01 7.52 12.69
CA VAL A 198 10.15 8.33 11.82
C VAL A 198 10.95 9.40 11.05
N GLN A 199 11.93 10.04 11.70
CA GLN A 199 12.71 11.12 11.08
C GLN A 199 13.60 10.55 9.98
N GLN A 200 14.27 9.43 10.25
CA GLN A 200 15.07 8.69 9.28
C GLN A 200 14.23 8.22 8.10
N LEU A 201 13.00 7.74 8.32
CA LEU A 201 12.10 7.37 7.24
C LEU A 201 11.75 8.56 6.34
N VAL A 202 11.43 9.72 6.92
CA VAL A 202 11.14 10.95 6.15
C VAL A 202 12.36 11.39 5.34
N GLU A 203 13.56 11.30 5.90
CA GLU A 203 14.81 11.56 5.18
C GLU A 203 15.01 10.59 4.00
N LEU A 204 14.74 9.28 4.19
CA LEU A 204 14.81 8.30 3.11
C LEU A 204 13.81 8.62 1.99
N GLN A 205 12.57 8.98 2.34
CA GLN A 205 11.58 9.40 1.35
C GLN A 205 12.04 10.64 0.57
N ALA A 206 12.69 11.60 1.23
CA ALA A 206 13.26 12.77 0.57
C ALA A 206 14.46 12.44 -0.35
N LEU A 207 15.25 11.41 0.00
CA LEU A 207 16.32 10.89 -0.87
C LEU A 207 15.76 10.18 -2.10
N VAL A 208 14.68 9.41 -1.95
CA VAL A 208 13.98 8.76 -3.06
C VAL A 208 13.49 9.78 -4.09
N ASP A 209 12.99 10.94 -3.64
CA ASP A 209 12.56 12.01 -4.54
C ASP A 209 13.70 12.50 -5.46
N ARG A 210 14.95 12.43 -4.98
CA ARG A 210 16.17 12.87 -5.70
C ARG A 210 16.70 11.87 -6.71
N ILE A 211 16.17 10.64 -6.76
CA ILE A 211 16.56 9.66 -7.78
C ILE A 211 16.35 10.24 -9.17
N GLN A 212 17.41 10.18 -9.98
CA GLN A 212 17.40 10.70 -11.33
C GLN A 212 16.58 9.80 -12.25
N VAL A 213 15.75 10.41 -13.09
CA VAL A 213 14.96 9.70 -14.09
C VAL A 213 15.19 10.38 -15.42
N SER A 214 15.73 9.65 -16.38
CA SER A 214 16.02 10.17 -17.70
C SER A 214 14.73 10.33 -18.53
N GLU A 215 14.76 11.20 -19.53
CA GLU A 215 13.62 11.40 -20.42
C GLU A 215 13.14 10.10 -21.10
N PRO A 216 14.02 9.18 -21.57
CA PRO A 216 13.58 7.89 -22.12
C PRO A 216 12.73 7.06 -21.14
N VAL A 217 13.09 7.03 -19.85
CA VAL A 217 12.31 6.29 -18.83
C VAL A 217 10.94 6.95 -18.62
N LEU A 218 10.88 8.29 -18.61
CA LEU A 218 9.60 9.02 -18.53
C LEU A 218 8.72 8.75 -19.76
N ARG A 219 9.31 8.76 -20.96
CA ARG A 219 8.61 8.42 -22.21
C ARG A 219 8.09 6.99 -22.17
N TYR A 220 8.86 6.04 -21.65
CA TYR A 220 8.42 4.66 -21.48
C TYR A 220 7.20 4.54 -20.55
N ILE A 221 7.20 5.21 -19.40
CA ILE A 221 6.04 5.27 -18.50
C ILE A 221 4.80 5.82 -19.21
N VAL A 222 4.97 6.89 -20.00
CA VAL A 222 3.87 7.50 -20.79
C VAL A 222 3.40 6.56 -21.90
N ALA A 223 4.31 5.86 -22.56
CA ALA A 223 4.01 4.88 -23.60
C ALA A 223 3.17 3.71 -23.05
N LEU A 224 3.53 3.18 -21.87
CA LEU A 224 2.74 2.17 -21.16
C LEU A 224 1.33 2.68 -20.84
N ALA A 225 1.21 3.89 -20.32
CA ALA A 225 -0.09 4.50 -20.04
C ALA A 225 -0.92 4.69 -21.32
N ASN A 226 -0.34 5.18 -22.41
CA ASN A 226 -1.03 5.37 -23.69
C ASN A 226 -1.43 4.04 -24.33
N ALA A 227 -0.59 3.01 -24.25
CA ALA A 227 -0.92 1.67 -24.72
C ALA A 227 -2.15 1.11 -23.97
N SER A 228 -2.29 1.39 -22.68
CA SER A 228 -3.49 0.99 -21.92
C SER A 228 -4.74 1.76 -22.36
N ARG A 229 -4.62 3.05 -22.68
CA ARG A 229 -5.74 3.91 -23.12
C ARG A 229 -6.28 3.53 -24.50
N ASN A 230 -5.42 2.98 -25.34
CA ASN A 230 -5.79 2.51 -26.67
C ASN A 230 -6.29 1.05 -26.66
N ASN A 231 -6.24 0.36 -25.52
CA ASN A 231 -6.67 -1.02 -25.38
C ASN A 231 -8.12 -1.08 -24.87
N GLN A 232 -9.04 -1.55 -25.70
CA GLN A 232 -10.47 -1.64 -25.37
C GLN A 232 -10.80 -2.76 -24.37
N SER A 233 -9.86 -3.66 -24.08
CA SER A 233 -10.09 -4.82 -23.21
C SER A 233 -9.86 -4.53 -21.72
N CYS A 234 -9.33 -3.36 -21.35
CA CYS A 234 -9.05 -2.98 -19.97
C CYS A 234 -9.45 -1.52 -19.69
N TYR A 235 -9.58 -1.17 -18.41
CA TYR A 235 -9.69 0.22 -18.04
C TYR A 235 -8.35 0.95 -18.28
N PRO A 236 -8.39 2.22 -18.69
CA PRO A 236 -7.19 2.99 -19.01
C PRO A 236 -6.42 3.41 -17.76
N LEU A 237 -5.09 3.38 -17.82
CA LEU A 237 -4.25 3.95 -16.76
C LEU A 237 -4.44 5.47 -16.68
N SER A 238 -4.86 5.91 -15.49
CA SER A 238 -5.04 7.32 -15.14
C SER A 238 -3.69 8.07 -15.06
N PRO A 239 -3.68 9.42 -15.11
CA PRO A 239 -2.47 10.18 -14.80
C PRO A 239 -1.92 9.92 -13.39
N ARG A 240 -2.79 9.55 -12.43
CA ARG A 240 -2.37 9.13 -11.08
C ARG A 240 -1.56 7.85 -11.16
N ALA A 241 -1.97 6.88 -11.99
CA ALA A 241 -1.22 5.66 -12.24
C ALA A 241 0.20 5.93 -12.75
N SER A 242 0.36 6.87 -13.71
CA SER A 242 1.68 7.26 -14.21
C SER A 242 2.57 7.88 -13.13
N LYS A 243 2.00 8.74 -12.26
CA LYS A 243 2.73 9.33 -11.12
C LYS A 243 3.10 8.28 -10.08
N ALA A 244 2.18 7.37 -9.74
CA ALA A 244 2.39 6.25 -8.84
C ALA A 244 3.51 5.32 -9.36
N LEU A 245 3.50 5.02 -10.66
CA LEU A 245 4.51 4.21 -11.31
C LEU A 245 5.89 4.86 -11.22
N LEU A 246 5.99 6.15 -11.53
CA LEU A 246 7.25 6.90 -11.41
C LEU A 246 7.78 6.92 -9.96
N ALA A 247 6.93 7.22 -8.98
CA ALA A 247 7.32 7.27 -7.58
C ALA A 247 7.81 5.90 -7.07
N CYS A 248 7.08 4.83 -7.40
CA CYS A 248 7.45 3.46 -7.05
C CYS A 248 8.74 3.01 -7.76
N THR A 249 8.92 3.40 -9.03
CA THR A 249 10.15 3.15 -9.81
C THR A 249 11.37 3.80 -9.15
N LYS A 250 11.26 5.05 -8.70
CA LYS A 250 12.33 5.74 -7.96
C LYS A 250 12.65 5.03 -6.64
N ALA A 251 11.63 4.67 -5.88
CA ALA A 251 11.80 3.95 -4.62
C ALA A 251 12.46 2.57 -4.82
N TRP A 252 12.08 1.87 -5.89
CA TRP A 252 12.69 0.60 -6.28
C TRP A 252 14.17 0.77 -6.63
N ALA A 253 14.52 1.73 -7.48
CA ALA A 253 15.92 2.03 -7.82
C ALA A 253 16.76 2.36 -6.57
N PHE A 254 16.18 3.14 -5.65
CA PHE A 254 16.82 3.47 -4.37
C PHE A 254 17.05 2.24 -3.47
N ILE A 255 16.08 1.33 -3.39
CA ILE A 255 16.23 0.05 -2.68
C ILE A 255 17.35 -0.78 -3.31
N GLN A 256 17.48 -0.77 -4.64
CA GLN A 256 18.58 -1.41 -5.37
C GLN A 256 19.90 -0.62 -5.29
N GLN A 257 20.02 0.34 -4.38
CA GLN A 257 21.22 1.14 -4.11
C GLN A 257 21.74 1.91 -5.34
N ARG A 258 20.83 2.32 -6.23
CA ARG A 258 21.14 3.16 -7.39
C ARG A 258 20.62 4.57 -7.22
N GLU A 259 21.32 5.52 -7.82
CA GLU A 259 20.97 6.95 -7.82
C GLU A 259 20.12 7.36 -9.04
N PHE A 260 19.89 6.42 -9.98
CA PHE A 260 19.10 6.63 -11.19
C PHE A 260 18.18 5.43 -11.46
N ALA A 261 16.99 5.71 -12.01
CA ALA A 261 16.04 4.70 -12.44
C ALA A 261 16.30 4.26 -13.88
N THR A 262 16.02 2.98 -14.16
CA THR A 262 16.10 2.39 -15.50
C THR A 262 14.72 1.90 -15.96
N ALA A 263 14.61 1.48 -17.22
CA ALA A 263 13.38 0.85 -17.71
C ALA A 263 13.09 -0.48 -17.00
N ASP A 264 14.12 -1.23 -16.60
CA ASP A 264 13.96 -2.48 -15.85
C ASP A 264 13.27 -2.25 -14.50
N ASP A 265 13.51 -1.10 -13.86
CA ASP A 265 12.81 -0.72 -12.63
C ASP A 265 11.32 -0.50 -12.85
N VAL A 266 10.99 0.18 -13.96
CA VAL A 266 9.60 0.39 -14.36
C VAL A 266 8.94 -0.97 -14.54
N GLN A 267 9.58 -1.89 -15.26
CA GLN A 267 9.05 -3.25 -15.49
C GLN A 267 8.90 -4.04 -14.19
N ALA A 268 9.85 -3.93 -13.26
CA ALA A 268 9.85 -4.66 -11.99
C ALA A 268 8.64 -4.31 -11.10
N VAL A 269 8.24 -3.03 -11.09
CA VAL A 269 7.11 -2.53 -10.29
C VAL A 269 5.81 -2.43 -11.06
N PHE A 270 5.83 -2.49 -12.39
CA PHE A 270 4.67 -2.17 -13.23
C PHE A 270 3.46 -3.05 -12.91
N GLU A 271 3.64 -4.35 -12.77
CA GLU A 271 2.53 -5.26 -12.45
C GLU A 271 1.86 -4.86 -11.12
N ALA A 272 2.65 -4.66 -10.08
CA ALA A 272 2.16 -4.32 -8.75
C ALA A 272 1.45 -2.96 -8.71
N VAL A 273 1.84 -2.02 -9.57
CA VAL A 273 1.21 -0.70 -9.69
C VAL A 273 0.01 -0.73 -10.65
N ALA A 274 0.07 -1.42 -11.77
CA ALA A 274 -0.91 -1.27 -12.85
C ALA A 274 -2.07 -2.28 -12.77
N GLN A 275 -1.86 -3.47 -12.19
CA GLN A 275 -2.78 -4.59 -12.36
C GLN A 275 -4.21 -4.31 -11.86
N HIS A 276 -4.37 -3.69 -10.68
CA HIS A 276 -5.71 -3.31 -10.17
C HIS A 276 -6.38 -2.18 -10.94
N ARG A 277 -5.62 -1.41 -11.72
CA ARG A 277 -6.12 -0.30 -12.54
C ARG A 277 -6.55 -0.77 -13.94
N LEU A 278 -5.96 -1.86 -14.42
CA LEU A 278 -6.24 -2.46 -15.72
C LEU A 278 -7.37 -3.50 -15.69
N THR A 279 -7.94 -3.83 -14.54
CA THR A 279 -8.92 -4.92 -14.42
C THR A 279 -10.27 -4.49 -15.00
N GLY A 280 -10.58 -4.89 -16.25
CA GLY A 280 -11.82 -4.57 -16.96
C GLY A 280 -13.08 -5.34 -16.53
N LEU A 281 -14.20 -5.15 -17.26
CA LEU A 281 -15.56 -5.64 -16.98
C LEU A 281 -15.76 -7.17 -17.01
N GLN A 282 -14.77 -7.97 -17.44
CA GLN A 282 -14.91 -9.43 -17.60
C GLN A 282 -13.92 -10.23 -16.73
N PRO A 283 -14.38 -11.18 -15.89
CA PRO A 283 -13.56 -11.97 -14.96
C PRO A 283 -12.40 -12.78 -15.57
N GLN A 284 -12.52 -13.19 -16.84
CA GLN A 284 -11.60 -14.17 -17.42
C GLN A 284 -10.37 -13.55 -18.10
N THR A 285 -10.41 -12.25 -18.43
CA THR A 285 -9.28 -11.51 -19.02
C THR A 285 -8.34 -10.90 -17.97
N GLN A 286 -8.61 -11.18 -16.69
CA GLN A 286 -8.06 -10.46 -15.53
C GLN A 286 -6.64 -10.88 -15.14
N ALA A 287 -6.22 -12.11 -15.44
CA ALA A 287 -4.86 -12.53 -15.17
C ALA A 287 -3.95 -12.02 -16.29
N ASN A 288 -2.94 -11.21 -15.95
CA ASN A 288 -1.84 -10.81 -16.83
C ASN A 288 -2.07 -9.61 -17.75
N SER A 289 -3.09 -8.77 -17.56
CA SER A 289 -3.28 -7.54 -18.37
C SER A 289 -2.04 -6.63 -18.32
N ALA A 290 -1.41 -6.47 -17.15
CA ALA A 290 -0.18 -5.69 -17.02
C ALA A 290 1.00 -6.34 -17.76
N ILE A 291 1.23 -7.65 -17.59
CA ILE A 291 2.31 -8.40 -18.25
C ILE A 291 2.15 -8.35 -19.79
N ASN A 292 0.92 -8.51 -20.28
CA ASN A 292 0.59 -8.41 -21.70
C ASN A 292 0.82 -7.01 -22.27
N LEU A 293 0.76 -5.98 -21.43
CA LEU A 293 1.03 -4.62 -21.85
C LEU A 293 2.54 -4.34 -21.86
N LEU A 294 3.29 -4.82 -20.86
CA LEU A 294 4.75 -4.76 -20.83
C LEU A 294 5.39 -5.40 -22.06
N SER A 295 4.89 -6.57 -22.49
CA SER A 295 5.45 -7.27 -23.66
C SER A 295 5.18 -6.57 -25.00
N LYS A 296 4.27 -5.58 -25.05
CA LYS A 296 3.90 -4.86 -26.27
C LYS A 296 4.57 -3.51 -26.41
N VAL A 297 5.18 -2.98 -25.35
CA VAL A 297 5.79 -1.65 -25.34
C VAL A 297 7.29 -1.78 -25.16
N ASP A 298 8.04 -1.36 -26.17
CA ASP A 298 9.50 -1.41 -26.15
C ASP A 298 10.06 -0.31 -25.23
N PRO A 299 10.93 -0.65 -24.26
CA PRO A 299 11.57 0.33 -23.38
C PRO A 299 12.55 1.28 -24.07
N LEU A 300 12.97 1.00 -25.32
CA LEU A 300 13.96 1.79 -26.06
C LEU A 300 13.36 2.77 -27.09
N GLN A 301 12.03 2.90 -27.18
CA GLN A 301 11.35 3.83 -28.09
C GLN A 301 11.34 5.29 -27.61
#